data_AF-A0A9P9D649-F1
#
_entry.id   AF-A0A9P9D649-F1
#
_cell.length_a   1.000
_cell.length_b   1.000
_cell.length_c   1.000
_cell.angle_alpha   90.00
_cell.angle_beta   90.00
_cell.angle_gamma   90.00
#
_symmetry.space_group_name_H-M   'P 1'
#
loop_
_entity.id
_entity.type
_entity.pdbx_description
1 polymer ?
#
loop_
_entity_poly.entity_id
_entity_poly.type
_entity_poly.pdbx_seq_one_letter_code
_entity_poly.pdbx_strand_id
1 'polypeptide(L)'
;METPRSLSLPDGVEDDNKKLFEFVTKEFGGSFSIPHSDVNGFEPVLGRVYESHPTDRIIVFRPLKGKPQFGCIRVLRGETANQDDIRKDKKGPVWEEKRGGGTFVGLIPAECRFEAMVIEIKFIAER
;
A
#
# COMPACT_ATOMS: atom_id res chain seq x y z
N MET A 1 -2.69 -1.16 -20.75
CA MET A 1 -1.97 -0.17 -19.92
C MET A 1 -1.62 -0.85 -18.61
N GLU A 2 -0.42 -0.66 -18.09
CA GLU A 2 -0.06 -1.17 -16.76
C GLU A 2 -0.87 -0.38 -15.72
N THR A 3 -1.60 -1.07 -14.85
CA THR A 3 -2.33 -0.43 -13.74
C THR A 3 -1.30 0.23 -12.80
N PRO A 4 -1.40 1.55 -12.55
CA PRO A 4 -0.50 2.23 -11.61
C PRO A 4 -0.58 1.54 -10.24
N ARG A 5 0.55 1.34 -9.57
CA ARG A 5 0.61 0.59 -8.29
C ARG A 5 0.38 1.47 -7.06
N SER A 6 0.54 2.78 -7.22
CA SER A 6 0.15 3.81 -6.26
C SER A 6 -0.50 4.98 -7.00
N LEU A 7 -1.46 5.65 -6.35
CA LEU A 7 -2.18 6.80 -6.87
C LEU A 7 -2.38 7.85 -5.77
N SER A 8 -2.30 9.12 -6.12
CA SER A 8 -2.70 10.21 -5.22
C SER A 8 -4.21 10.16 -5.06
N LEU A 9 -4.68 10.25 -3.81
CA LEU A 9 -6.09 10.47 -3.54
C LEU A 9 -6.44 11.96 -3.69
N PRO A 10 -7.63 12.28 -4.21
CA PRO A 10 -8.20 13.62 -4.06
C PRO A 10 -8.44 13.92 -2.59
N ASP A 11 -8.27 15.18 -2.19
CA ASP A 11 -8.46 15.62 -0.81
C ASP A 11 -9.83 15.23 -0.24
N GLY A 12 -9.84 14.61 0.94
CA GLY A 12 -11.05 14.25 1.68
C GLY A 12 -11.71 12.95 1.22
N VAL A 13 -11.16 12.25 0.22
CA VAL A 13 -11.64 10.92 -0.18
C VAL A 13 -11.30 9.87 0.89
N GLU A 14 -10.17 10.01 1.59
CA GLU A 14 -9.70 9.05 2.59
C GLU A 14 -10.61 8.93 3.83
N ASP A 15 -11.40 9.96 4.10
CA ASP A 15 -12.30 10.07 5.25
C ASP A 15 -13.71 9.53 4.94
N ASP A 16 -14.04 9.28 3.67
CA ASP A 16 -15.33 8.75 3.21
C ASP A 16 -15.11 7.35 2.62
N ASN A 17 -15.37 6.32 3.43
CA ASN A 17 -15.14 4.91 3.04
C ASN A 17 -15.85 4.55 1.72
N LYS A 18 -17.03 5.11 1.45
CA LYS A 18 -17.76 4.84 0.21
C LYS A 18 -17.03 5.45 -0.99
N LYS A 19 -16.66 6.74 -0.93
CA LYS A 19 -15.89 7.38 -2.01
C LYS A 19 -14.54 6.73 -2.22
N LEU A 20 -13.88 6.35 -1.14
CA LEU A 20 -12.60 5.66 -1.17
C LEU A 20 -12.75 4.30 -1.88
N PHE A 21 -13.77 3.52 -1.54
CA PHE A 21 -14.04 2.24 -2.17
C PHE A 21 -14.40 2.37 -3.66
N GLU A 22 -15.23 3.35 -4.02
CA GLU A 22 -15.57 3.66 -5.41
C GLU A 22 -14.32 4.04 -6.22
N PHE A 23 -13.45 4.90 -5.66
CA PHE A 23 -12.19 5.29 -6.27
C PHE A 23 -11.29 4.07 -6.50
N VAL A 24 -11.08 3.25 -5.45
CA VAL A 24 -10.19 2.09 -5.52
C VAL A 24 -10.69 1.04 -6.52
N THR A 25 -11.99 0.77 -6.52
CA THR A 25 -12.60 -0.19 -7.46
C THR A 25 -12.46 0.28 -8.90
N LYS A 26 -12.61 1.59 -9.14
CA LYS A 26 -12.43 2.21 -10.46
C LYS A 26 -10.99 2.10 -10.96
N GLU A 27 -10.01 2.31 -10.09
CA GLU A 27 -8.61 2.41 -10.48
C GLU A 27 -7.86 1.07 -10.45
N PHE A 28 -8.15 0.20 -9.48
CA PHE A 28 -7.47 -1.09 -9.29
C PHE A 28 -8.33 -2.32 -9.61
N GLY A 29 -9.62 -2.13 -9.92
CA GLY A 29 -10.59 -3.23 -10.07
C GLY A 29 -11.12 -3.76 -8.73
N GLY A 30 -12.04 -4.71 -8.75
CA GLY A 30 -12.71 -5.25 -7.55
C GLY A 30 -12.09 -6.51 -6.94
N SER A 31 -10.94 -6.96 -7.44
CA SER A 31 -10.33 -8.25 -7.08
C SER A 31 -9.20 -8.10 -6.07
N PHE A 32 -9.50 -7.55 -4.89
CA PHE A 32 -8.56 -7.46 -3.77
C PHE A 32 -9.20 -7.96 -2.47
N SER A 33 -8.37 -8.47 -1.56
CA SER A 33 -8.80 -8.80 -0.21
C SER A 33 -8.85 -7.57 0.67
N ILE A 34 -9.83 -7.61 1.56
CA ILE A 34 -10.10 -6.59 2.55
C ILE A 34 -9.56 -7.15 3.87
N PRO A 35 -8.52 -6.56 4.48
CA PRO A 35 -8.09 -6.95 5.82
C PRO A 35 -9.25 -6.77 6.80
N HIS A 36 -9.53 -7.80 7.60
CA HIS A 36 -10.49 -7.74 8.71
C HIS A 36 -9.82 -7.01 9.89
N SER A 37 -9.58 -5.72 9.73
CA SER A 37 -9.07 -4.86 10.80
C SER A 37 -10.25 -4.06 11.33
N ASP A 38 -10.64 -4.29 12.58
CA ASP A 38 -11.68 -3.52 13.30
C ASP A 38 -11.29 -2.03 13.50
N VAL A 39 -10.10 -1.63 13.05
CA VAL A 39 -9.57 -0.27 13.14
C VAL A 39 -9.71 0.43 11.78
N ASN A 40 -10.79 1.20 11.62
CA ASN A 40 -11.08 2.04 10.44
C ASN A 40 -10.26 3.37 10.40
N GLY A 41 -9.10 3.41 11.07
CA GLY A 41 -8.33 4.62 11.32
C GLY A 41 -6.92 4.60 10.75
N PHE A 42 -6.32 5.79 10.65
CA PHE A 42 -4.90 5.95 10.35
C PHE A 42 -4.05 5.62 11.57
N GLU A 43 -3.13 4.68 11.43
CA GLU A 43 -2.14 4.32 12.44
C GLU A 43 -0.77 4.92 12.11
N PRO A 44 -0.09 5.60 13.07
CA PRO A 44 1.25 6.11 12.86
C PRO A 44 2.29 4.98 12.84
N VAL A 45 3.13 4.97 11.81
CA VAL A 45 4.20 3.99 11.59
C VAL A 45 5.53 4.72 11.42
N LEU A 46 6.43 4.56 12.38
CA LEU A 46 7.79 5.11 12.30
C LEU A 46 8.72 4.23 11.45
N GLY A 47 8.49 2.92 11.48
CA GLY A 47 9.24 1.92 10.73
C GLY A 47 8.66 0.54 11.03
N ARG A 48 8.05 -0.11 10.03
CA ARG A 48 7.49 -1.47 10.17
C ARG A 48 7.58 -2.22 8.84
N VAL A 49 7.89 -3.50 8.93
CA VAL A 49 7.72 -4.45 7.82
C VAL A 49 6.42 -5.20 8.06
N TYR A 50 5.56 -5.22 7.04
CA TYR A 50 4.33 -5.98 7.03
C TYR A 50 4.54 -7.26 6.21
N GLU A 51 4.14 -8.39 6.79
CA GLU A 51 4.26 -9.69 6.15
C GLU A 51 3.41 -9.79 4.86
N SER A 52 3.76 -10.78 4.04
CA SER A 52 3.00 -11.10 2.84
C SER A 52 1.60 -11.59 3.20
N HIS A 53 0.70 -11.50 2.23
CA HIS A 53 -0.67 -11.98 2.38
C HIS A 53 -1.07 -12.75 1.11
N PRO A 54 -1.88 -13.82 1.20
CA PRO A 54 -2.26 -14.65 0.04
C PRO A 54 -3.08 -13.94 -1.05
N THR A 55 -3.43 -12.68 -0.82
CA THR A 55 -4.35 -11.91 -1.63
C THR A 55 -3.90 -10.47 -1.71
N ASP A 56 -4.25 -9.81 -2.80
CA ASP A 56 -3.98 -8.38 -3.01
C ASP A 56 -4.60 -7.55 -1.88
N ARG A 57 -3.90 -6.50 -1.42
CA ARG A 57 -4.37 -5.60 -0.36
C ARG A 57 -4.30 -4.16 -0.84
N ILE A 58 -5.25 -3.35 -0.41
CA ILE A 58 -5.22 -1.90 -0.64
C ILE A 58 -4.89 -1.20 0.68
N ILE A 59 -3.93 -0.28 0.61
CA ILE A 59 -3.56 0.57 1.74
C ILE A 59 -3.71 2.03 1.35
N VAL A 60 -4.19 2.84 2.28
CA VAL A 60 -4.12 4.29 2.22
C VAL A 60 -2.98 4.74 3.11
N PHE A 61 -2.17 5.67 2.63
CA PHE A 61 -1.06 6.19 3.41
C PHE A 61 -0.82 7.67 3.16
N ARG A 62 -0.31 8.36 4.17
CA ARG A 62 0.08 9.76 4.11
C ARG A 62 1.29 10.03 5.00
N PRO A 63 2.05 11.11 4.80
CA PRO A 63 3.11 11.49 5.71
C PRO A 63 2.60 11.61 7.14
N LEU A 64 3.41 11.18 8.11
CA LEU A 64 3.07 11.33 9.52
C LEU A 64 2.85 12.81 9.86
N LYS A 65 1.79 13.12 10.62
CA LYS A 65 1.48 14.51 11.01
C LYS A 65 2.69 15.19 11.66
N GLY A 66 3.01 16.40 11.19
CA GLY A 66 4.21 17.14 11.63
C GLY A 66 5.52 16.71 10.98
N LYS A 67 5.52 15.69 10.11
CA LYS A 67 6.68 15.23 9.32
C LYS A 67 6.32 15.10 7.81
N PRO A 68 5.93 16.18 7.13
CA PRO A 68 5.36 16.13 5.78
C PRO A 68 6.30 15.62 4.67
N GLN A 69 7.61 15.54 4.93
CA GLN A 69 8.64 15.27 3.90
C GLN A 69 9.29 13.88 3.97
N PHE A 70 8.91 13.01 4.91
CA PHE A 70 9.71 11.81 5.22
C PHE A 70 8.99 10.45 5.06
N GLY A 71 7.85 10.41 4.41
CA GLY A 71 7.09 9.18 4.21
C GLY A 71 7.64 8.27 3.10
N CYS A 72 7.71 6.97 3.36
CA CYS A 72 8.06 5.99 2.33
C CYS A 72 7.25 4.70 2.51
N ILE A 73 6.73 4.18 1.40
CA ILE A 73 6.30 2.78 1.27
C ILE A 73 7.15 2.09 0.22
N ARG A 74 7.59 0.87 0.53
CA ARG A 74 8.29 0.01 -0.41
C ARG A 74 7.65 -1.37 -0.42
N VAL A 75 7.15 -1.81 -1.57
CA VAL A 75 6.61 -3.16 -1.74
C VAL A 75 7.70 -4.07 -2.27
N LEU A 76 7.96 -5.14 -1.54
CA LEU A 76 9.01 -6.10 -1.84
C LEU A 76 8.41 -7.29 -2.59
N ARG A 77 9.14 -7.82 -3.56
CA ARG A 77 8.71 -9.00 -4.31
C ARG A 77 8.58 -10.20 -3.36
N GLY A 78 7.50 -10.96 -3.50
CA GLY A 78 7.33 -12.22 -2.78
C GLY A 78 8.43 -13.22 -3.10
N GLU A 79 8.91 -13.92 -2.08
CA GLU A 79 9.89 -15.01 -2.23
C GLU A 79 9.19 -16.31 -2.63
N THR A 80 8.43 -16.30 -3.72
CA THR A 80 7.75 -17.50 -4.23
C THR A 80 8.38 -17.92 -5.55
N ALA A 81 9.49 -18.66 -5.46
CA ALA A 81 9.85 -19.83 -6.28
C ALA A 81 11.37 -20.06 -6.30
N ASN A 82 11.76 -21.24 -5.80
CA ASN A 82 12.96 -22.04 -6.07
C ASN A 82 14.34 -21.41 -5.82
N GLN A 83 15.04 -22.01 -4.86
CA GLN A 83 16.47 -21.87 -4.59
C GLN A 83 17.39 -22.24 -5.78
N ASP A 84 16.85 -22.57 -6.96
CA ASP A 84 17.62 -23.06 -8.12
C ASP A 84 17.79 -22.07 -9.27
N ASP A 85 17.16 -20.89 -9.25
CA ASP A 85 17.41 -19.85 -10.24
C ASP A 85 18.00 -18.60 -9.60
N ILE A 86 19.28 -18.69 -9.22
CA ILE A 86 20.14 -17.54 -8.94
C ILE A 86 20.44 -16.83 -10.27
N ARG A 87 19.39 -16.30 -10.94
CA ARG A 87 19.57 -15.22 -11.89
C ARG A 87 19.62 -13.93 -11.08
N LYS A 88 20.77 -13.27 -11.14
CA LYS A 88 21.08 -11.95 -10.57
C LYS A 88 20.26 -10.83 -11.23
N ASP A 89 18.98 -11.06 -11.53
CA ASP A 89 18.10 -10.06 -12.12
C ASP A 89 17.29 -9.38 -11.03
N LYS A 90 17.91 -8.31 -10.52
CA LYS A 90 17.30 -7.15 -9.88
C LYS A 90 16.28 -7.45 -8.76
N LYS A 91 16.83 -7.61 -7.54
CA LYS A 91 16.15 -7.50 -6.23
C LYS A 91 15.62 -6.08 -5.94
N GLY A 92 14.96 -5.44 -6.91
CA GLY A 92 14.32 -4.15 -6.72
C GLY A 92 12.93 -4.32 -6.10
N PRO A 93 12.38 -3.27 -5.47
CA PRO A 93 10.99 -3.30 -5.03
C PRO A 93 10.04 -3.46 -6.22
N VAL A 94 8.89 -4.08 -5.99
CA VAL A 94 7.77 -4.12 -6.95
C VAL A 94 7.35 -2.70 -7.28
N TRP A 95 7.24 -1.86 -6.25
CA TRP A 95 7.11 -0.42 -6.37
C TRP A 95 7.50 0.25 -5.05
N GLU A 96 7.84 1.53 -5.13
CA GLU A 96 8.08 2.37 -3.96
C GLU A 96 7.47 3.75 -4.18
N GLU A 97 6.94 4.34 -3.12
CA GLU A 97 6.47 5.72 -3.10
C GLU A 97 7.28 6.48 -2.05
N LYS A 98 8.00 7.52 -2.49
CA LYS A 98 9.00 8.28 -1.70
C LYS A 98 8.63 9.77 -1.56
N ARG A 99 7.41 10.15 -1.93
CA ARG A 99 7.00 11.56 -2.01
C ARG A 99 6.70 12.18 -0.65
N GLY A 100 6.99 13.49 -0.56
CA GLY A 100 6.53 14.36 0.51
C GLY A 100 5.21 15.03 0.14
N GLY A 101 4.21 14.89 1.01
CA GLY A 101 2.91 15.56 0.92
C GLY A 101 1.82 14.77 0.20
N GLY A 102 0.57 14.91 0.67
CA GLY A 102 -0.62 14.28 0.11
C GLY A 102 -0.96 12.91 0.70
N THR A 103 -2.18 12.45 0.43
CA THR A 103 -2.65 11.11 0.77
C THR A 103 -2.62 10.25 -0.50
N PHE A 104 -2.16 9.02 -0.38
CA PHE A 104 -2.03 8.07 -1.49
C PHE A 104 -2.76 6.78 -1.17
N VAL A 105 -3.11 6.06 -2.22
CA VAL A 105 -3.58 4.69 -2.15
C VAL A 105 -2.62 3.79 -2.93
N GLY A 106 -2.28 2.64 -2.36
CA GLY A 106 -1.35 1.68 -2.93
C GLY A 106 -1.94 0.28 -2.98
N LEU A 107 -1.69 -0.42 -4.08
CA LEU A 107 -1.99 -1.84 -4.26
C LEU A 107 -0.76 -2.67 -3.88
N ILE A 108 -0.91 -3.46 -2.81
CA ILE A 108 0.06 -4.46 -2.39
C ILE A 108 -0.35 -5.79 -3.03
N PRO A 109 0.42 -6.32 -4.00
CA PRO A 109 0.06 -7.59 -4.62
C PRO A 109 0.14 -8.75 -3.61
N ALA A 110 -0.59 -9.82 -3.89
CA ALA A 110 -0.47 -11.09 -3.18
C ALA A 110 0.99 -11.55 -3.08
N GLU A 111 1.31 -12.23 -1.99
CA GLU A 111 2.64 -12.75 -1.65
C GLU A 111 3.72 -11.67 -1.46
N CYS A 112 3.38 -10.38 -1.56
CA CYS A 112 4.34 -9.30 -1.36
C CYS A 112 4.32 -8.77 0.09
N ARG A 113 5.51 -8.65 0.66
CA ARG A 113 5.76 -7.87 1.89
C ARG A 113 5.83 -6.39 1.54
N PHE A 114 5.67 -5.53 2.54
CA PHE A 114 5.97 -4.11 2.34
C PHE A 114 6.56 -3.45 3.58
N GLU A 115 7.41 -2.45 3.34
CA GLU A 115 8.03 -1.60 4.36
C GLU A 115 7.30 -0.27 4.39
N ALA A 116 7.05 0.22 5.60
CA ALA A 116 6.41 1.51 5.88
C ALA A 116 7.30 2.32 6.82
N MET A 117 7.62 3.56 6.45
CA MET A 117 8.50 4.43 7.23
C MET A 117 7.93 5.85 7.31
N VAL A 118 7.80 6.36 8.53
CA VAL A 118 7.38 7.73 8.86
C VAL A 118 6.09 8.16 8.14
N ILE A 119 5.08 7.30 8.19
CA ILE A 119 3.77 7.52 7.58
C ILE A 119 2.64 7.21 8.55
N GLU A 120 1.44 7.64 8.21
CA GLU A 120 0.19 7.11 8.73
C GLU A 120 -0.37 6.14 7.70
N ILE A 121 -0.78 4.93 8.11
CA ILE A 121 -1.41 3.93 7.24
C ILE A 121 -2.82 3.62 7.72
N LYS A 122 -3.76 3.52 6.78
CA LYS A 122 -5.10 2.95 6.97
C LYS A 122 -5.24 1.78 6.00
N PHE A 123 -5.60 0.60 6.50
CA PHE A 123 -6.01 -0.50 5.63
C PHE A 123 -7.47 -0.29 5.22
N ILE A 124 -7.80 -0.57 3.96
CA ILE A 124 -9.20 -0.51 3.53
C ILE A 124 -9.89 -1.78 4.02
N ALA A 125 -10.70 -1.62 5.07
CA ALA A 125 -11.51 -2.65 5.68
C ALA A 125 -12.99 -2.38 5.40
N GLU A 126 -13.52 -2.60 4.20
CA GLU A 126 -14.98 -2.71 4.04
C GLU A 126 -15.44 -3.33 2.71
N ARG A 127 -16.60 -3.97 2.79
CA ARG A 127 -17.39 -4.57 1.72
C ARG A 127 -18.80 -4.00 1.79
#